data_AF-A0A6V7H0U9-F1
#
_entry.id   AF-A0A6V7H0U9-F1
#
_cell.length_a   1.000
_cell.length_b   1.000
_cell.length_c   1.000
_cell.angle_alpha   90.00
_cell.angle_beta   90.00
_cell.angle_gamma   90.00
#
_symmetry.space_group_name_H-M   'P 1'
#
loop_
_entity.id
_entity.type
_entity.pdbx_description
1 polymer ?
#
loop_
_entity_poly.entity_id
_entity_poly.type
_entity_poly.pdbx_seq_one_letter_code
_entity_poly.pdbx_strand_id
1 'polypeptide(L)'
;GSLSWTGQKEMSGCPRGTITCGMLPTLRALASKQCDNSQGVVCLVPFDADMDSASHLQMILLEAYCRETGIKVLRVSRERIRDHLCPGSVDLSCVLISSDDDPYYLDTPE
;
A
#
# COMPACT_ATOMS: atom_id res chain seq x y z
N GLY A 1 22.55 11.99 31.16
CA GLY A 1 21.13 12.36 31.20
C GLY A 1 20.47 11.67 30.02
N SER A 2 19.53 10.73 30.23
CA SER A 2 18.09 11.00 30.51
C SER A 2 17.47 11.77 29.33
N LEU A 3 16.50 11.29 28.55
CA LEU A 3 15.40 10.35 28.83
C LEU A 3 15.17 9.32 27.70
N SER A 4 14.74 8.13 28.15
CA SER A 4 14.11 7.06 27.41
C SER A 4 12.78 7.45 26.78
N TRP A 5 12.56 7.07 25.52
CA TRP A 5 11.22 6.77 24.98
C TRP A 5 11.16 5.29 24.62
N THR A 6 10.93 4.50 25.66
CA THR A 6 10.25 3.20 25.59
C THR A 6 8.81 3.44 25.15
N GLY A 7 8.46 2.86 24.01
CA GLY A 7 7.10 2.84 23.47
C GLY A 7 6.96 1.78 22.39
N GLN A 8 7.66 0.65 22.55
CA GLN A 8 7.42 -0.58 21.80
C GLN A 8 6.03 -1.09 22.20
N LYS A 9 4.99 -0.55 21.57
CA LYS A 9 3.67 -1.18 21.61
C LYS A 9 3.74 -2.29 20.58
N GLU A 10 4.03 -3.49 21.07
CA GLU A 10 3.80 -4.73 20.35
C GLU A 10 2.34 -4.73 19.88
N MET A 11 2.13 -4.35 18.62
CA MET A 11 0.87 -4.58 17.94
C MET A 11 0.94 -6.04 17.46
N SER A 12 0.45 -6.90 18.34
CA SER A 12 0.12 -8.31 18.12
C SER A 12 -0.13 -8.66 16.65
N GLY A 13 0.74 -9.52 16.10
CA GLY A 13 0.42 -10.44 15.00
C GLY A 13 -0.08 -9.84 13.70
N CYS A 14 0.56 -8.80 13.16
CA CYS A 14 0.27 -8.39 11.79
C CYS A 14 0.97 -9.36 10.80
N PRO A 15 0.23 -9.99 9.86
CA PRO A 15 0.85 -10.72 8.74
C PRO A 15 1.84 -9.80 8.02
N ARG A 16 2.93 -10.35 7.47
CA ARG A 16 4.03 -9.59 6.83
C ARG A 16 3.50 -8.75 5.65
N GLY A 17 3.01 -7.55 5.94
CA GLY A 17 2.50 -6.63 4.93
C GLY A 17 3.63 -5.87 4.24
N THR A 18 3.54 -5.68 2.93
CA THR A 18 4.42 -4.78 2.17
C THR A 18 3.68 -3.48 1.84
N ILE A 19 4.40 -2.36 2.02
CA ILE A 19 3.92 -1.01 1.66
C ILE A 19 4.79 -0.50 0.51
N THR A 20 4.15 -0.17 -0.59
CA THR A 20 4.80 0.34 -1.80
C THR A 20 4.30 1.75 -2.08
N CYS A 21 5.18 2.75 -2.02
CA CYS A 21 4.82 4.14 -2.25
C CYS A 21 5.21 4.58 -3.67
N GLY A 22 4.33 5.33 -4.33
CA GLY A 22 4.57 5.91 -5.64
C GLY A 22 4.09 5.06 -6.82
N MET A 23 3.95 5.70 -7.98
CA MET A 23 3.30 5.12 -9.16
C MET A 23 4.10 3.96 -9.74
N LEU A 24 5.38 4.20 -10.07
CA LEU A 24 6.22 3.20 -10.73
C LEU A 24 6.44 1.95 -9.86
N PRO A 25 6.76 2.05 -8.56
CA PRO A 25 6.85 0.90 -7.68
C PRO A 25 5.53 0.13 -7.58
N THR A 26 4.40 0.85 -7.49
CA THR A 26 3.06 0.24 -7.43
C THR A 26 2.76 -0.56 -8.69
N LEU A 27 2.98 0.01 -9.88
CA LEU A 27 2.74 -0.69 -11.15
C LEU A 27 3.65 -1.92 -11.30
N ARG A 28 4.90 -1.84 -10.86
CA ARG A 28 5.81 -3.00 -10.86
C ARG A 28 5.31 -4.11 -9.94
N ALA A 29 4.86 -3.77 -8.74
CA ALA A 29 4.32 -4.73 -7.79
C ALA A 29 3.06 -5.43 -8.36
N LEU A 30 2.16 -4.66 -8.97
CA LEU A 30 0.96 -5.18 -9.63
C LEU A 30 1.31 -6.11 -10.80
N ALA A 31 2.26 -5.72 -11.65
CA ALA A 31 2.69 -6.54 -12.78
C ALA A 31 3.40 -7.85 -12.35
N SER A 32 4.02 -7.88 -11.17
CA SER A 32 4.69 -9.07 -10.64
C SER A 32 3.75 -10.08 -9.98
N LYS A 33 2.52 -9.69 -9.66
CA LYS A 33 1.53 -10.55 -8.98
C LYS A 33 0.74 -11.31 -10.03
N GLN A 34 0.77 -12.65 -9.96
CA GLN A 34 -0.11 -13.50 -10.74
C GLN A 34 -1.56 -13.20 -10.29
N CYS A 35 -2.47 -12.98 -11.24
CA CYS A 35 -3.79 -12.37 -11.06
C CYS A 35 -4.82 -13.23 -10.26
N ASP A 36 -4.35 -14.24 -9.53
CA ASP A 36 -5.21 -15.33 -9.07
C ASP A 36 -5.75 -15.08 -7.65
N ASN A 37 -5.16 -14.16 -6.89
CA ASN A 37 -5.68 -13.78 -5.57
C ASN A 37 -5.30 -12.34 -5.14
N SER A 38 -6.09 -11.35 -5.54
CA SER A 38 -5.97 -9.94 -5.07
C SER A 38 -6.46 -9.74 -3.62
N GLN A 39 -6.85 -10.82 -2.91
CA GLN A 39 -7.26 -10.74 -1.51
C GLN A 39 -6.11 -10.19 -0.65
N GLY A 40 -6.42 -9.22 0.20
CA GLY A 40 -5.42 -8.57 1.06
C GLY A 40 -4.61 -7.45 0.40
N VAL A 41 -4.98 -7.02 -0.83
CA VAL A 41 -4.37 -5.85 -1.48
C VAL A 41 -5.30 -4.64 -1.40
N VAL A 42 -4.76 -3.50 -0.95
CA VAL A 42 -5.44 -2.21 -0.88
C VAL A 42 -4.59 -1.15 -1.57
N CYS A 43 -5.19 -0.38 -2.48
CA CYS A 43 -4.58 0.77 -3.13
C CYS A 43 -5.14 2.06 -2.51
N LEU A 44 -4.24 2.95 -2.09
CA LEU A 44 -4.57 4.27 -1.55
C LEU A 44 -4.25 5.34 -2.59
N VAL A 45 -5.23 6.20 -2.84
CA VAL A 45 -5.16 7.27 -3.84
C VAL A 45 -5.36 8.62 -3.13
N PRO A 46 -4.44 9.59 -3.28
CA PRO A 46 -4.64 10.94 -2.76
C PRO A 46 -5.83 11.62 -3.46
N PHE A 47 -6.70 12.30 -2.70
CA PHE A 47 -7.78 13.10 -3.29
C PHE A 47 -7.46 14.60 -3.43
N ASP A 48 -6.40 15.05 -2.77
CA ASP A 48 -5.98 16.45 -2.57
C ASP A 48 -4.59 16.73 -3.18
N ALA A 49 -4.19 15.93 -4.16
CA ALA A 49 -2.92 16.13 -4.86
C ALA A 49 -3.13 17.08 -6.05
N ASP A 50 -2.35 18.18 -6.09
CA ASP A 50 -2.16 18.95 -7.32
C ASP A 50 -1.41 18.08 -8.34
N MET A 51 -2.03 17.90 -9.50
CA MET A 51 -1.58 16.98 -10.54
C MET A 51 -1.72 17.61 -11.92
N ASP A 52 -0.71 17.44 -12.76
CA ASP A 52 -0.84 17.72 -14.19
C ASP A 52 -1.78 16.70 -14.87
N SER A 53 -2.24 17.02 -16.08
CA SER A 53 -3.19 16.19 -16.82
C SER A 53 -2.72 14.75 -17.05
N ALA A 54 -1.41 14.54 -17.28
CA ALA A 54 -0.88 13.21 -17.52
C ALA A 54 -0.87 12.39 -16.22
N SER A 55 -0.42 12.99 -15.12
CA SER A 55 -0.47 12.36 -13.80
C SER A 55 -1.91 12.05 -13.39
N HIS A 56 -2.85 12.97 -13.61
CA HIS A 56 -4.27 12.75 -13.31
C HIS A 56 -4.84 11.56 -14.10
N LEU A 57 -4.51 11.44 -15.39
CA LEU A 57 -4.91 10.29 -16.20
C LEU A 57 -4.29 8.98 -15.70
N GLN A 58 -3.01 8.97 -15.33
CA GLN A 58 -2.36 7.78 -14.76
C GLN A 58 -3.07 7.29 -13.49
N MET A 59 -3.51 8.22 -12.64
CA MET A 59 -4.27 7.87 -11.43
C MET A 59 -5.65 7.31 -11.75
N ILE A 60 -6.37 7.89 -12.72
CA ILE A 60 -7.66 7.36 -13.18
C ILE A 60 -7.50 5.93 -13.69
N LEU A 61 -6.47 5.68 -14.49
CA LEU A 61 -6.18 4.35 -15.05
C LEU A 61 -5.83 3.34 -13.94
N LEU A 62 -4.99 3.74 -12.98
CA LEU A 62 -4.64 2.89 -11.85
C LEU A 62 -5.87 2.53 -11.01
N GLU A 63 -6.71 3.52 -10.68
CA GLU A 63 -7.94 3.30 -9.90
C GLU A 63 -8.92 2.37 -10.63
N ALA A 64 -9.08 2.54 -11.94
CA ALA A 64 -9.90 1.66 -12.77
C ALA A 64 -9.34 0.22 -12.77
N TYR A 65 -8.04 0.04 -13.03
CA TYR A 65 -7.39 -1.26 -13.02
C TYR A 65 -7.52 -1.98 -11.68
N CYS A 66 -7.26 -1.27 -10.57
CA CYS A 66 -7.41 -1.84 -9.24
C CYS A 66 -8.83 -2.33 -8.99
N ARG A 67 -9.85 -1.53 -9.35
CA ARG A 67 -11.26 -1.95 -9.20
C ARG A 67 -11.62 -3.15 -10.07
N GLU A 68 -11.15 -3.18 -11.31
CA GLU A 68 -11.40 -4.28 -12.26
C GLU A 68 -10.78 -5.59 -11.78
N THR A 69 -9.59 -5.53 -11.16
CA THR A 69 -8.84 -6.69 -10.64
C THR A 69 -9.19 -7.08 -9.20
N GLY A 70 -10.24 -6.48 -8.63
CA GLY A 70 -10.72 -6.78 -7.28
C GLY A 70 -9.87 -6.21 -6.14
N ILE A 71 -8.95 -5.30 -6.44
CA ILE A 71 -8.15 -4.57 -5.46
C ILE A 71 -9.00 -3.44 -4.86
N LYS A 72 -9.06 -3.38 -3.53
CA LYS A 72 -9.81 -2.34 -2.84
C LYS A 72 -9.10 -0.99 -3.00
N VAL A 73 -9.80 0.01 -3.53
CA VAL A 73 -9.28 1.39 -3.63
C VAL A 73 -9.90 2.28 -2.56
N LEU A 74 -9.07 3.02 -1.84
CA LEU A 74 -9.49 4.03 -0.88
C LEU A 74 -8.88 5.39 -1.23
N ARG A 75 -9.72 6.43 -1.26
CA ARG A 75 -9.25 7.80 -1.41
C ARG A 75 -8.96 8.39 -0.03
N VAL A 76 -7.77 8.93 0.15
CA VAL A 76 -7.27 9.49 1.43
C VAL A 76 -6.52 10.79 1.18
N SER A 77 -6.33 11.63 2.19
CA SER A 77 -5.54 12.86 2.03
C SER A 77 -4.04 12.52 1.93
N ARG A 78 -3.29 13.27 1.14
CA ARG A 78 -1.84 13.14 1.00
C ARG A 78 -1.10 13.28 2.33
N GLU A 79 -1.58 14.15 3.22
CA GLU A 79 -1.05 14.30 4.59
C GLU A 79 -1.12 12.98 5.37
N ARG A 80 -2.31 12.36 5.45
CA ARG A 80 -2.49 11.06 6.12
C ARG A 80 -1.56 9.98 5.57
N ILE A 81 -1.38 9.91 4.25
CA ILE A 81 -0.45 8.95 3.63
C ILE A 81 0.98 9.21 4.12
N ARG A 82 1.43 10.47 4.07
CA ARG A 82 2.78 10.86 4.46
C ARG A 82 3.07 10.52 5.91
N ASP A 83 2.16 10.89 6.81
CA ASP A 83 2.39 10.81 8.24
C ASP A 83 2.36 9.38 8.78
N HIS A 84 1.62 8.48 8.13
CA HIS A 84 1.35 7.13 8.67
C HIS A 84 1.99 6.00 7.89
N LEU A 85 2.32 6.18 6.60
CA LEU A 85 2.75 5.07 5.72
C LEU A 85 4.11 5.30 5.07
N CYS A 86 4.38 6.52 4.62
CA CYS A 86 5.58 6.83 3.83
C CYS A 86 6.33 8.03 4.41
N PRO A 87 6.81 7.99 5.67
CA PRO A 87 7.55 9.10 6.26
C PRO A 87 8.86 9.31 5.48
N GLY A 88 8.97 10.44 4.78
CA GLY A 88 10.14 10.79 3.97
C GLY A 88 10.10 10.33 2.51
N SER A 89 9.03 9.68 2.04
CA SER A 89 8.88 9.42 0.59
C SER A 89 8.63 10.71 -0.18
N VAL A 90 9.28 10.85 -1.33
CA VAL A 90 9.09 11.97 -2.26
C VAL A 90 7.88 11.75 -3.15
N ASP A 91 7.58 10.49 -3.49
CA ASP A 91 6.44 10.14 -4.34
C ASP A 91 5.28 9.60 -3.48
N LEU A 92 4.21 10.39 -3.44
CA LEU A 92 2.95 10.11 -2.75
C LEU A 92 1.77 10.10 -3.76
N SER A 93 2.04 9.77 -5.03
CA SER A 93 1.02 9.65 -6.07
C SER A 93 0.01 8.55 -5.77
N CYS A 94 0.45 7.41 -5.23
CA CYS A 94 -0.40 6.34 -4.70
C CYS A 94 0.39 5.48 -3.70
N VAL A 95 -0.32 4.63 -2.95
CA VAL A 95 0.31 3.63 -2.07
C VAL A 95 -0.40 2.30 -2.20
N LEU A 96 0.36 1.24 -2.43
CA LEU A 96 -0.14 -0.13 -2.43
C LEU A 96 0.24 -0.83 -1.12
N ILE A 97 -0.76 -1.36 -0.42
CA ILE A 97 -0.60 -2.19 0.77
C ILE A 97 -0.96 -3.61 0.37
N SER A 98 -0.07 -4.57 0.60
CA SER A 98 -0.31 -5.99 0.33
C SER A 98 0.00 -6.81 1.57
N SER A 99 -0.94 -7.62 2.04
CA SER A 99 -0.66 -8.66 3.04
C SER A 99 -0.07 -9.89 2.36
N ASP A 100 1.03 -10.43 2.91
CA ASP A 100 1.65 -11.70 2.50
C ASP A 100 0.98 -12.89 3.22
N ASP A 101 -0.35 -12.92 3.25
CA ASP A 101 -1.07 -14.05 3.82
C ASP A 101 -1.07 -15.17 2.76
N ASP A 102 0.01 -15.95 2.75
CA ASP A 102 0.07 -17.20 1.98
C ASP A 102 -0.76 -18.25 2.73
N PRO A 103 -1.91 -18.70 2.19
CA PRO A 103 -2.78 -19.65 2.88
C PRO A 103 -2.19 -21.07 2.98
N TYR A 104 -0.97 -21.30 2.49
CA TYR A 104 -0.32 -22.62 2.48
C TYR A 104 0.75 -22.83 3.56
N TYR A 105 0.99 -21.87 4.47
CA TYR A 105 1.77 -22.14 5.69
C TYR A 105 0.92 -22.85 6.75
N LEU A 106 0.54 -24.11 6.47
CA LEU A 106 0.20 -25.05 7.52
C LEU A 106 1.52 -25.59 8.08
N ASP A 107 1.89 -25.12 9.27
CA ASP A 107 2.90 -25.75 10.12
C ASP A 107 2.58 -27.25 10.21
N THR A 108 3.38 -28.10 9.57
CA THR A 108 3.35 -29.54 9.81
C THR A 108 4.01 -29.79 11.16
N PRO A 109 3.29 -30.33 12.17
CA PRO A 109 3.91 -30.67 13.44
C PRO A 109 4.87 -31.86 13.26
N GLU A 110 6.09 -31.72 13.78
CA GLU A 110 6.99 -32.84 14.13
C GLU A 110 6.62 -33.44 15.50
#